data_AF-A0A1I8J448-F1
#
_entry.id   AF-A0A1I8J448-F1
#
_cell.length_a   1.000
_cell.length_b   1.000
_cell.length_c   1.000
_cell.angle_alpha   90.00
_cell.angle_beta   90.00
_cell.angle_gamma   90.00
#
_symmetry.space_group_name_H-M   'P 1'
#
loop_
_entity.id
_entity.type
_entity.pdbx_description
1 polymer ?
#
loop_
_entity_poly.entity_id
_entity_poly.type
_entity_poly.pdbx_seq_one_letter_code
_entity_poly.pdbx_strand_id
1 'polypeptide(L)'
;MASGGSNGSGGAQGGGEPGSAADAQTLSELEIRQQFTHGLLSLLEPTVRQIDDRVTQVRLSQIELRAQIDSVAELLCAITDEKSAPVDLEAYVKKLNNAKRRVMLVNNIIQNAQERLGRLHASIQKEQARLNTEVDDPHPYYYWLTVDRPGYSAAKGGPLAALMRSLSEHMRGPIRRVVKNDLQVLETDADALSLQSSDRIEVWLLGSGLPTRAVTLGAYARFGREGRRWRLDALRKMREDRRRRRPHF
;
A
#
# COMPACT_ATOMS: atom_id res chain seq x y z
N MET A 1 108.09 13.71 1.93
CA MET A 1 108.43 14.68 0.86
C MET A 1 107.94 16.03 1.35
N ALA A 2 108.68 17.11 1.48
CA ALA A 2 110.09 17.47 1.27
C ALA A 2 110.29 18.76 2.12
N SER A 3 111.37 18.83 2.92
CA SER A 3 112.49 19.79 2.73
C SER A 3 112.10 21.26 2.96
N GLY A 4 112.50 21.90 4.06
CA GLY A 4 113.80 22.55 4.28
C GLY A 4 113.49 23.93 4.89
N GLY A 5 114.17 24.49 5.89
CA GLY A 5 115.60 24.51 6.13
C GLY A 5 116.15 25.87 5.67
N SER A 6 116.21 26.88 6.55
CA SER A 6 117.14 28.02 6.40
C SER A 6 117.39 28.73 7.73
N ASN A 7 118.59 28.47 8.26
CA ASN A 7 119.27 29.26 9.27
C ASN A 7 119.70 30.61 8.66
N GLY A 8 119.68 31.69 9.45
CA GLY A 8 120.19 33.00 9.07
C GLY A 8 120.58 33.81 10.31
N SER A 9 121.85 33.68 10.69
CA SER A 9 122.56 34.45 11.72
C SER A 9 122.88 35.86 11.22
N GLY A 10 122.83 36.86 12.10
CA GLY A 10 123.37 38.19 11.85
C GLY A 10 123.00 39.18 12.94
N GLY A 11 123.84 39.32 13.96
CA GLY A 11 123.71 40.36 14.98
C GLY A 11 124.19 41.72 14.50
N ALA A 12 123.59 42.78 15.03
CA ALA A 12 124.23 44.08 15.19
C ALA A 12 123.54 44.83 16.34
N GLN A 13 124.35 45.17 17.33
CA GLN A 13 123.99 45.87 18.54
C GLN A 13 124.22 47.37 18.37
N GLY A 14 123.34 48.19 18.93
CA GLY A 14 123.67 49.55 19.37
C GLY A 14 122.79 50.67 18.82
N GLY A 15 122.15 51.41 19.73
CA GLY A 15 121.77 52.79 19.46
C GLY A 15 120.46 53.25 20.12
N GLY A 16 120.57 53.63 21.40
CA GLY A 16 119.85 54.71 22.10
C GLY A 16 118.41 55.08 21.71
N GLU A 17 117.50 54.95 22.68
CA GLU A 17 116.21 55.65 22.74
C GLU A 17 116.38 57.20 22.66
N PRO A 18 115.34 57.95 22.26
CA PRO A 18 114.28 58.32 23.21
C PRO A 18 112.88 58.36 22.56
N GLY A 19 111.99 57.40 22.90
CA GLY A 19 110.59 57.40 22.47
C GLY A 19 109.57 57.08 23.58
N SER A 20 110.01 56.78 24.81
CA SER A 20 109.20 56.06 25.80
C SER A 20 108.07 56.86 26.49
N ALA A 21 107.97 58.18 26.33
CA ALA A 21 106.99 58.97 27.09
C ALA A 21 105.67 59.27 26.35
N ALA A 22 105.70 59.41 25.02
CA ALA A 22 104.50 59.70 24.21
C ALA A 22 103.69 58.42 23.92
N ASP A 23 104.38 57.29 23.74
CA ASP A 23 103.74 56.00 23.48
C ASP A 23 103.05 55.43 24.73
N ALA A 24 103.55 55.72 25.94
CA ALA A 24 102.92 55.30 27.19
C ALA A 24 101.64 56.09 27.51
N GLN A 25 101.58 57.37 27.15
CA GLN A 25 100.38 58.20 27.32
C GLN A 25 99.29 57.80 26.32
N THR A 26 99.66 57.51 25.08
CA THR A 26 98.70 57.02 24.07
C THR A 26 98.22 55.61 24.36
N LEU A 27 99.06 54.73 24.92
CA LEU A 27 98.65 53.40 25.42
C LEU A 27 97.64 53.50 26.55
N SER A 28 97.87 54.36 27.55
CA SER A 28 96.95 54.51 28.69
C SER A 28 95.60 55.09 28.27
N GLU A 29 95.57 56.03 27.32
CA GLU A 29 94.32 56.53 26.74
C GLU A 29 93.58 55.46 25.92
N LEU A 30 94.32 54.60 25.21
CA LEU A 30 93.76 53.44 24.51
C LEU A 30 93.18 52.40 25.49
N GLU A 31 93.86 52.12 26.60
CA GLU A 31 93.40 51.22 27.65
C GLU A 31 92.15 51.75 28.36
N ILE A 32 92.10 53.04 28.67
CA ILE A 32 90.91 53.69 29.24
C ILE A 32 89.73 53.62 28.26
N ARG A 33 89.98 53.86 26.97
CA ARG A 33 88.96 53.74 25.92
C ARG A 33 88.50 52.29 25.76
N GLN A 34 89.41 51.32 25.87
CA GLN A 34 89.07 49.89 25.82
C GLN A 34 88.28 49.45 27.07
N GLN A 35 88.62 49.92 28.26
CA GLN A 35 87.85 49.63 29.48
C GLN A 35 86.46 50.28 29.44
N PHE A 36 86.36 51.51 28.93
CA PHE A 36 85.07 52.19 28.77
C PHE A 36 84.17 51.49 27.74
N THR A 37 84.73 51.14 26.57
CA THR A 37 83.99 50.41 25.54
C THR A 37 83.60 49.00 26.00
N HIS A 38 84.47 48.33 26.76
CA HIS A 38 84.15 47.05 27.38
C HIS A 38 83.03 47.17 28.43
N GLY A 39 83.04 48.21 29.25
CA GLY A 39 81.96 48.49 30.20
C GLY A 39 80.61 48.75 29.50
N LEU A 40 80.60 49.53 28.42
CA LEU A 40 79.39 49.73 27.60
C LEU A 40 78.91 48.45 26.93
N LEU A 41 79.83 47.64 26.39
CA LEU A 41 79.49 46.34 25.80
C LEU A 41 78.93 45.38 26.84
N SER A 42 79.49 45.34 28.05
CA SER A 42 78.99 44.51 29.15
C SER A 42 77.57 44.90 29.58
N LEU A 43 77.21 46.17 29.50
CA LEU A 43 75.84 46.63 29.76
C LEU A 43 74.86 46.26 28.62
N LEU A 44 75.32 46.27 27.37
CA LEU A 44 74.49 45.94 26.20
C LEU A 44 74.37 44.43 25.93
N GLU A 45 75.38 43.65 26.30
CA GLU A 45 75.43 42.20 26.16
C GLU A 45 74.17 41.46 26.66
N PRO A 46 73.63 41.71 27.87
CA PRO A 46 72.40 41.05 28.32
C PRO A 46 71.18 41.40 27.45
N THR A 47 71.12 42.63 26.93
CA THR A 47 70.00 43.04 26.06
C THR A 47 70.08 42.42 24.67
N VAL A 48 71.29 42.35 24.10
CA VAL A 48 71.54 41.68 22.82
C VAL A 48 71.23 40.20 22.94
N ARG A 49 71.70 39.56 24.01
CA ARG A 49 71.42 38.15 24.29
C ARG A 49 69.92 37.86 24.44
N GLN A 50 69.20 38.73 25.15
CA GLN A 50 67.75 38.60 25.30
C GLN A 50 67.01 38.75 23.95
N ILE A 51 67.48 39.62 23.06
CA ILE A 51 66.93 39.77 21.72
C ILE A 51 67.22 38.51 20.89
N ASP A 52 68.46 38.00 20.92
CA ASP A 52 68.83 36.78 20.22
C ASP A 52 68.00 35.58 20.70
N ASP A 53 67.81 35.41 22.01
CA ASP A 53 66.96 34.36 22.57
C ASP A 53 65.52 34.48 22.07
N ARG A 54 64.96 35.69 22.03
CA ARG A 54 63.61 35.95 21.49
C ARG A 54 63.51 35.68 20.00
N VAL A 55 64.50 36.10 19.21
CA VAL A 55 64.56 35.82 17.76
C VAL A 55 64.60 34.31 17.52
N THR A 56 65.38 33.59 18.33
CA THR A 56 65.49 32.13 18.25
C THR A 56 64.16 31.46 18.61
N GLN A 57 63.50 31.91 19.68
CA GLN A 57 62.16 31.43 20.06
C GLN A 57 61.12 31.68 18.96
N VAL A 58 61.08 32.89 18.40
CA VAL A 58 60.14 33.24 17.31
C VAL A 58 60.40 32.35 16.09
N ARG A 59 61.67 32.12 15.74
CA ARG A 59 62.03 31.24 14.63
C ARG A 59 61.55 29.80 14.86
N LEU A 60 61.67 29.29 16.08
CA LEU A 60 61.16 27.95 16.43
C LEU A 60 59.63 27.90 16.32
N SER A 61 58.92 28.90 16.85
CA SER A 61 57.45 28.98 16.74
C SER A 61 56.99 29.10 15.28
N GLN A 62 57.72 29.81 14.42
CA GLN A 62 57.41 29.90 12.99
C GLN A 62 57.58 28.55 12.27
N ILE A 63 58.61 27.78 12.63
CA ILE A 63 58.82 26.42 12.08
C ILE A 63 57.68 25.51 12.51
N GLU A 64 57.30 25.55 13.80
CA GLU A 64 56.21 24.72 14.33
C GLU A 64 54.86 25.08 13.68
N LEU A 65 54.53 26.37 13.58
CA LEU A 65 53.30 26.83 12.92
C LEU A 65 53.26 26.40 11.46
N ARG A 66 54.40 26.47 10.75
CA ARG A 66 54.48 26.00 9.37
C ARG A 66 54.20 24.50 9.28
N ALA A 67 54.79 23.70 10.16
CA ALA A 67 54.52 22.26 10.20
C ALA A 67 53.04 21.95 10.50
N GLN A 68 52.40 22.73 11.38
CA GLN A 68 50.95 22.61 11.64
C GLN A 68 50.11 23.00 10.43
N ILE A 69 50.46 24.07 9.72
CA ILE A 69 49.76 24.48 8.49
C ILE A 69 49.89 23.39 7.42
N ASP A 70 51.10 22.86 7.22
CA ASP A 70 51.35 21.79 6.25
C ASP A 70 50.54 20.52 6.61
N SER A 71 50.50 20.15 7.90
CA SER A 71 49.68 19.03 8.38
C SER A 71 48.18 19.25 8.17
N VAL A 72 47.66 20.45 8.44
CA VAL A 72 46.24 20.78 8.19
C VAL A 72 45.94 20.76 6.69
N ALA A 73 46.85 21.26 5.85
CA ALA A 73 46.69 21.23 4.41
C ALA A 73 46.63 19.78 3.87
N GLU A 74 47.48 18.89 4.38
CA GLU A 74 47.44 17.46 4.05
C GLU A 74 46.12 16.81 4.48
N LEU A 75 45.63 17.10 5.70
CA LEU A 75 44.33 16.58 6.16
C LEU A 75 43.16 17.10 5.31
N LEU A 76 43.21 18.38 4.91
CA LEU A 76 42.20 18.96 4.02
C LEU A 76 42.25 18.33 2.63
N CYS A 77 43.43 18.05 2.07
CA CYS A 77 43.56 17.29 0.83
C CYS A 77 42.99 15.89 0.98
N ALA A 78 43.35 15.15 2.04
CA ALA A 78 42.83 13.81 2.29
C ALA A 78 41.30 13.79 2.43
N ILE A 79 40.71 14.75 3.16
CA ILE A 79 39.25 14.89 3.28
C ILE A 79 38.63 15.25 1.93
N THR A 80 39.29 16.09 1.14
CA THR A 80 38.81 16.48 -0.19
C THR A 80 38.84 15.29 -1.14
N ASP A 81 39.89 14.47 -1.10
CA ASP A 81 40.02 13.25 -1.89
C ASP A 81 38.98 12.19 -1.46
N GLU A 82 38.75 12.04 -0.16
CA GLU A 82 37.72 11.14 0.38
C GLU A 82 36.29 11.60 0.00
N LYS A 83 36.04 12.91 0.00
CA LYS A 83 34.78 13.50 -0.49
C LYS A 83 34.70 13.58 -2.01
N SER A 84 35.83 13.49 -2.71
CA SER A 84 35.96 13.50 -4.17
C SER A 84 35.57 12.18 -4.83
N ALA A 85 34.99 11.23 -4.07
CA ALA A 85 34.05 10.29 -4.65
C ALA A 85 32.62 10.82 -4.45
N PRO A 86 32.18 11.87 -5.19
CA PRO A 86 30.77 12.17 -5.24
C PRO A 86 30.14 10.95 -5.90
N VAL A 87 29.44 10.15 -5.10
CA VAL A 87 28.49 9.17 -5.61
C VAL A 87 27.64 9.93 -6.61
N ASP A 88 27.71 9.55 -7.89
CA ASP A 88 26.97 10.22 -8.96
C ASP A 88 25.46 10.06 -8.71
N LEU A 89 24.91 11.00 -7.94
CA LEU A 89 23.50 11.07 -7.60
C LEU A 89 22.65 11.33 -8.85
N GLU A 90 23.22 11.86 -9.94
CA GLU A 90 22.50 12.12 -11.18
C GLU A 90 22.04 10.80 -11.82
N ALA A 91 22.88 9.76 -11.80
CA ALA A 91 22.50 8.41 -12.24
C ALA A 91 21.32 7.84 -11.41
N TYR A 92 21.30 8.07 -10.10
CA TYR A 92 20.21 7.62 -9.22
C TYR A 92 18.93 8.43 -9.42
N VAL A 93 19.03 9.74 -9.57
CA VAL A 93 17.90 10.62 -9.90
C VAL A 93 17.30 10.22 -11.25
N LYS A 94 18.12 9.86 -12.24
CA LYS A 94 17.66 9.35 -13.54
C LYS A 94 16.92 8.02 -13.42
N LYS A 95 17.44 7.08 -12.64
CA LYS A 95 16.76 5.80 -12.34
C LYS A 95 15.42 6.04 -11.63
N LEU A 96 15.38 6.93 -10.66
CA LEU A 96 14.16 7.30 -9.92
C LEU A 96 13.12 7.94 -10.84
N ASN A 97 13.53 8.88 -11.70
CA ASN A 97 12.62 9.51 -12.67
C ASN A 97 12.05 8.51 -13.67
N ASN A 98 12.87 7.55 -14.14
CA ASN A 98 12.37 6.47 -14.99
C ASN A 98 11.37 5.56 -14.26
N ALA A 99 11.63 5.23 -12.99
CA ALA A 99 10.67 4.49 -12.17
C ALA A 99 9.35 5.26 -11.99
N LYS A 100 9.42 6.55 -11.67
CA LYS A 100 8.25 7.45 -11.57
C LYS A 100 7.41 7.44 -12.85
N ARG A 101 8.04 7.60 -14.03
CA ARG A 101 7.35 7.55 -15.33
C ARG A 101 6.65 6.21 -15.55
N ARG A 102 7.32 5.10 -15.24
CA ARG A 102 6.73 3.75 -15.36
C ARG A 102 5.51 3.57 -14.44
N VAL A 103 5.61 4.02 -13.19
CA VAL A 103 4.50 3.97 -12.23
C VAL A 103 3.31 4.78 -12.72
N MET A 104 3.55 5.99 -13.26
CA MET A 104 2.48 6.80 -13.85
C MET A 104 1.79 6.11 -15.03
N LEU A 105 2.56 5.45 -15.90
CA LEU A 105 2.03 4.71 -17.04
C LEU A 105 1.16 3.53 -16.56
N VAL A 106 1.65 2.75 -15.59
CA VAL A 106 0.89 1.66 -14.97
C VAL A 106 -0.39 2.19 -14.32
N ASN A 107 -0.34 3.31 -13.61
CA ASN A 107 -1.53 3.92 -13.01
C ASN A 107 -2.58 4.30 -14.07
N ASN A 108 -2.14 4.86 -15.20
CA ASN A 108 -3.02 5.19 -16.31
C ASN A 108 -3.67 3.93 -16.93
N ILE A 109 -2.92 2.85 -17.09
CA ILE A 109 -3.46 1.56 -17.57
C ILE A 109 -4.50 1.02 -16.58
N ILE A 110 -4.21 1.08 -15.28
CA ILE A 110 -5.13 0.60 -14.24
C ILE A 110 -6.41 1.41 -14.24
N GLN A 111 -6.34 2.74 -14.30
CA GLN A 111 -7.52 3.61 -14.38
C GLN A 111 -8.37 3.27 -15.60
N ASN A 112 -7.76 3.13 -16.78
CA ASN A 112 -8.48 2.72 -17.99
C ASN A 112 -9.13 1.33 -17.87
N ALA A 113 -8.44 0.37 -17.26
CA ALA A 113 -8.98 -0.96 -17.01
C ALA A 113 -10.17 -0.91 -16.04
N GLN A 114 -10.06 -0.12 -14.97
CA GLN A 114 -11.11 0.09 -13.98
C GLN A 114 -12.35 0.75 -14.60
N GLU A 115 -12.19 1.77 -15.45
CA GLU A 115 -13.31 2.39 -16.17
C GLU A 115 -14.04 1.40 -17.07
N ARG A 116 -13.27 0.60 -17.84
CA ARG A 116 -13.85 -0.44 -18.72
C ARG A 116 -14.58 -1.51 -17.92
N LEU A 117 -14.01 -1.96 -16.80
CA LEU A 117 -14.67 -2.89 -15.89
C LEU A 117 -15.95 -2.29 -15.31
N GLY A 118 -15.93 -1.00 -14.92
CA GLY A 118 -17.12 -0.29 -14.45
C GLY A 118 -18.25 -0.26 -15.48
N ARG A 119 -17.93 0.05 -16.74
CA ARG A 119 -18.91 0.02 -17.85
C ARG A 119 -19.45 -1.39 -18.10
N LEU A 120 -18.59 -2.40 -18.07
CA LEU A 120 -18.98 -3.79 -18.26
C LEU A 120 -19.88 -4.27 -17.12
N HIS A 121 -19.54 -3.93 -15.87
CA HIS A 121 -20.37 -4.27 -14.71
C HIS A 121 -21.76 -3.62 -14.82
N ALA A 122 -21.83 -2.35 -15.19
CA ALA A 122 -23.11 -1.67 -15.43
C ALA A 122 -23.92 -2.33 -16.56
N SER A 123 -23.26 -2.75 -17.65
CA SER A 123 -23.91 -3.47 -18.74
C SER A 123 -24.45 -4.83 -18.30
N ILE A 124 -23.68 -5.59 -17.51
CA ILE A 124 -24.12 -6.88 -16.95
C ILE A 124 -25.32 -6.67 -16.03
N GLN A 125 -25.27 -5.67 -15.14
CA GLN A 125 -26.40 -5.38 -14.25
C GLN A 125 -27.66 -5.02 -15.03
N LYS A 126 -27.53 -4.24 -16.11
CA LYS A 126 -28.65 -3.91 -17.00
C LYS A 126 -29.22 -5.15 -17.68
N GLU A 127 -28.36 -6.03 -18.18
CA GLU A 127 -28.80 -7.27 -18.85
C GLU A 127 -29.42 -8.26 -17.86
N GLN A 128 -28.87 -8.37 -16.65
CA GLN A 128 -29.48 -9.16 -15.57
C GLN A 128 -30.85 -8.61 -15.18
N ALA A 129 -31.00 -7.29 -15.08
CA ALA A 129 -32.30 -6.67 -14.85
C ALA A 129 -33.28 -6.99 -16.00
N ARG A 130 -32.83 -6.90 -17.25
CA ARG A 130 -33.63 -7.26 -18.43
C ARG A 130 -34.04 -8.73 -18.41
N LEU A 131 -33.12 -9.65 -18.20
CA LEU A 131 -33.41 -11.08 -18.13
C LEU A 131 -34.38 -11.41 -17.01
N ASN A 132 -34.25 -10.75 -15.85
CA ASN A 132 -35.23 -10.91 -14.77
C ASN A 132 -36.61 -10.41 -15.21
N THR A 133 -36.70 -9.29 -15.95
CA THR A 133 -37.99 -8.80 -16.48
C THR A 133 -38.55 -9.63 -17.63
N GLU A 134 -37.70 -10.27 -18.43
CA GLU A 134 -38.09 -11.08 -19.60
C GLU A 134 -38.41 -12.54 -19.18
N VAL A 135 -37.82 -13.05 -18.10
CA VAL A 135 -38.26 -14.28 -17.42
C VAL A 135 -39.59 -14.08 -16.69
N ASP A 136 -39.92 -12.82 -16.34
CA ASP A 136 -41.24 -12.44 -15.84
C ASP A 136 -42.30 -12.29 -16.97
N ASP A 137 -41.97 -12.61 -18.23
CA ASP A 137 -43.00 -12.71 -19.28
C ASP A 137 -43.96 -13.87 -18.96
N PRO A 138 -45.26 -13.59 -18.80
CA PRO A 138 -46.25 -14.59 -18.48
C PRO A 138 -46.47 -15.45 -19.74
N HIS A 139 -45.77 -16.58 -19.83
CA HIS A 139 -45.99 -17.61 -20.85
C HIS A 139 -46.47 -18.93 -20.20
N PRO A 140 -47.28 -19.71 -20.93
CA PRO A 140 -48.69 -19.89 -20.57
C PRO A 140 -48.99 -21.36 -20.25
N TYR A 141 -49.38 -21.63 -19.01
CA TYR A 141 -50.07 -22.88 -18.67
C TYR A 141 -51.39 -22.60 -17.94
N TYR A 142 -52.03 -21.47 -18.26
CA TYR A 142 -53.35 -21.12 -17.75
C TYR A 142 -54.34 -21.18 -18.91
N TYR A 143 -55.14 -22.25 -18.93
CA TYR A 143 -56.40 -22.24 -19.65
C TYR A 143 -57.40 -21.46 -18.80
N TRP A 144 -57.96 -20.39 -19.35
CA TRP A 144 -59.16 -19.79 -18.80
C TRP A 144 -60.35 -20.58 -19.33
N LEU A 145 -61.20 -21.09 -18.44
CA LEU A 145 -62.48 -21.66 -18.82
C LEU A 145 -63.58 -20.80 -18.21
N THR A 146 -64.54 -20.39 -19.02
CA THR A 146 -65.82 -19.86 -18.54
C THR A 146 -66.57 -21.00 -17.89
N VAL A 147 -66.80 -20.91 -16.59
CA VAL A 147 -67.59 -21.92 -15.87
C VAL A 147 -69.06 -21.72 -16.22
N ASP A 148 -69.56 -22.54 -17.13
CA ASP A 148 -71.00 -22.77 -17.22
C ASP A 148 -71.35 -23.82 -16.17
N ARG A 149 -72.07 -23.41 -15.12
CA ARG A 149 -72.41 -24.28 -13.97
C ARG A 149 -73.24 -25.47 -14.47
N PRO A 150 -72.72 -26.71 -14.47
CA PRO A 150 -73.57 -27.86 -14.69
C PRO A 150 -74.36 -28.14 -13.41
N GLY A 151 -75.64 -28.47 -13.54
CA GLY A 151 -76.46 -28.88 -12.40
C GLY A 151 -75.81 -30.03 -11.63
N TYR A 152 -75.56 -29.82 -10.34
CA TYR A 152 -74.90 -30.82 -9.50
C TYR A 152 -75.91 -31.89 -9.05
N SER A 153 -75.67 -33.15 -9.42
CA SER A 153 -76.39 -34.30 -8.85
C SER A 153 -75.57 -34.89 -7.69
N ALA A 154 -76.14 -34.86 -6.49
CA ALA A 154 -75.49 -35.33 -5.24
C ALA A 154 -75.04 -36.80 -5.27
N ALA A 155 -75.51 -37.60 -6.24
CA ALA A 155 -75.21 -39.03 -6.34
C ALA A 155 -73.78 -39.35 -6.82
N LYS A 156 -73.01 -38.39 -7.34
CA LYS A 156 -71.64 -38.62 -7.87
C LYS A 156 -70.57 -37.71 -7.24
N GLY A 157 -70.75 -37.36 -5.96
CA GLY A 157 -69.81 -36.54 -5.19
C GLY A 157 -70.14 -35.04 -5.21
N GLY A 158 -69.51 -34.29 -4.30
CA GLY A 158 -69.78 -32.89 -4.04
C GLY A 158 -69.43 -31.93 -5.20
N PRO A 159 -69.89 -30.66 -5.12
CA PRO A 159 -69.66 -29.63 -6.13
C PRO A 159 -68.22 -29.49 -6.62
N LEU A 160 -67.25 -29.56 -5.72
CA LEU A 160 -65.83 -29.45 -6.07
C LEU A 160 -65.35 -30.66 -6.87
N ALA A 161 -65.82 -31.87 -6.52
CA ALA A 161 -65.46 -33.09 -7.22
C ALA A 161 -66.00 -33.11 -8.67
N ALA A 162 -67.19 -32.56 -8.88
CA ALA A 162 -67.77 -32.41 -10.21
C ALA A 162 -67.04 -31.35 -11.05
N LEU A 163 -66.65 -30.21 -10.46
CA LEU A 163 -65.79 -29.21 -11.11
C LEU A 163 -64.44 -29.81 -11.52
N MET A 164 -63.77 -30.51 -10.60
CA MET A 164 -62.46 -31.13 -10.87
C MET A 164 -62.56 -32.21 -11.94
N ARG A 165 -63.67 -32.97 -12.02
CA ARG A 165 -63.94 -33.92 -13.10
C ARG A 165 -64.09 -33.23 -14.46
N SER A 166 -64.93 -32.19 -14.54
CA SER A 166 -65.12 -31.42 -15.78
C SER A 166 -63.81 -30.78 -16.27
N LEU A 167 -63.03 -30.21 -15.35
CA LEU A 167 -61.71 -29.66 -15.66
C LEU A 167 -60.74 -30.75 -16.11
N SER A 168 -60.76 -31.94 -15.49
CA SER A 168 -59.90 -33.06 -15.90
C SER A 168 -60.29 -33.68 -17.24
N GLU A 169 -61.56 -33.59 -17.65
CA GLU A 169 -62.03 -34.02 -18.97
C GLU A 169 -61.55 -33.06 -20.06
N HIS A 170 -61.54 -31.76 -19.78
CA HIS A 170 -61.05 -30.73 -20.71
C HIS A 170 -59.51 -30.62 -20.74
N MET A 171 -58.83 -30.96 -19.65
CA MET A 171 -57.38 -30.76 -19.50
C MET A 171 -56.64 -32.10 -19.59
N ARG A 172 -55.68 -32.21 -20.52
CA ARG A 172 -54.80 -33.39 -20.63
C ARG A 172 -53.72 -33.38 -19.54
N GLY A 173 -54.11 -33.63 -18.29
CA GLY A 173 -53.16 -33.82 -17.19
C GLY A 173 -53.78 -33.81 -15.80
N PRO A 174 -53.12 -34.42 -14.79
CA PRO A 174 -53.59 -34.38 -13.41
C PRO A 174 -53.55 -32.95 -12.87
N ILE A 175 -54.71 -32.44 -12.46
CA ILE A 175 -54.86 -31.11 -11.88
C ILE A 175 -54.25 -31.13 -10.49
N ARG A 176 -53.30 -30.23 -10.25
CA ARG A 176 -52.70 -30.00 -8.95
C ARG A 176 -53.60 -29.12 -8.09
N ARG A 177 -54.03 -27.96 -8.62
CA ARG A 177 -54.85 -26.97 -7.88
C ARG A 177 -55.64 -26.05 -8.82
N VAL A 178 -56.68 -25.44 -8.28
CA VAL A 178 -57.52 -24.45 -8.98
C VAL A 178 -57.63 -23.20 -8.11
N VAL A 179 -57.38 -22.02 -8.69
CA VAL A 179 -57.40 -20.71 -8.00
C VAL A 179 -58.45 -19.82 -8.65
N LYS A 180 -59.31 -19.23 -7.83
CA LYS A 180 -60.31 -18.25 -8.21
C LYS A 180 -59.75 -16.84 -8.07
N ASN A 181 -59.89 -16.02 -9.12
CA ASN A 181 -59.53 -14.60 -9.20
C ASN A 181 -58.12 -14.28 -8.65
N ASP A 182 -57.16 -15.19 -8.80
CA ASP A 182 -55.77 -15.08 -8.31
C ASP A 182 -55.64 -14.91 -6.77
N LEU A 183 -56.74 -15.13 -6.02
CA LEU A 183 -56.85 -14.77 -4.60
C LEU A 183 -57.23 -15.95 -3.70
N GLN A 184 -58.07 -16.87 -4.17
CA GLN A 184 -58.61 -17.96 -3.35
C GLN A 184 -58.38 -19.31 -4.01
N VAL A 185 -57.74 -20.24 -3.30
CA VAL A 185 -57.64 -21.63 -3.75
C VAL A 185 -58.97 -22.34 -3.45
N LEU A 186 -59.50 -23.06 -4.42
CA LEU A 186 -60.72 -23.86 -4.24
C LEU A 186 -60.37 -25.21 -3.61
N GLU A 187 -60.73 -25.42 -2.34
CA GLU A 187 -60.45 -26.67 -1.61
C GLU A 187 -61.71 -27.33 -1.03
N THR A 188 -62.80 -26.58 -0.87
CA THR A 188 -64.07 -27.10 -0.33
C THR A 188 -65.22 -27.02 -1.34
N ASP A 189 -66.27 -27.81 -1.10
CA ASP A 189 -67.50 -27.78 -1.89
C ASP A 189 -68.21 -26.42 -1.81
N ALA A 190 -68.06 -25.69 -0.69
CA ALA A 190 -68.58 -24.34 -0.54
C ALA A 190 -67.83 -23.33 -1.43
N ASP A 191 -66.51 -23.49 -1.58
CA ASP A 191 -65.70 -22.65 -2.47
C ASP A 191 -66.11 -22.85 -3.93
N ALA A 192 -66.38 -24.09 -4.34
CA ALA A 192 -66.87 -24.41 -5.68
C ALA A 192 -68.27 -23.82 -5.95
N LEU A 193 -69.13 -23.77 -4.93
CA LEU A 193 -70.45 -23.12 -5.04
C LEU A 193 -70.35 -21.59 -5.11
N SER A 194 -69.30 -20.98 -4.54
CA SER A 194 -69.08 -19.53 -4.61
C SER A 194 -68.72 -19.02 -6.00
N LEU A 195 -68.40 -19.91 -6.95
CA LEU A 195 -68.00 -19.55 -8.32
C LEU A 195 -69.16 -18.95 -9.11
N GLN A 196 -68.99 -17.74 -9.59
CA GLN A 196 -69.88 -17.05 -10.52
C GLN A 196 -69.32 -17.15 -11.95
N SER A 197 -70.19 -16.99 -12.95
CA SER A 197 -69.80 -17.06 -14.36
C SER A 197 -68.81 -15.97 -14.79
N SER A 198 -68.69 -14.88 -14.02
CA SER A 198 -67.71 -13.80 -14.21
C SER A 198 -66.36 -14.05 -13.54
N ASP A 199 -66.23 -15.12 -12.74
CA ASP A 199 -65.02 -15.39 -11.99
C ASP A 199 -63.95 -16.02 -12.88
N ARG A 200 -62.72 -15.51 -12.78
CA ARG A 200 -61.54 -16.06 -13.44
C ARG A 200 -61.04 -17.27 -12.66
N ILE A 201 -60.75 -18.35 -13.37
CA ILE A 201 -60.19 -19.57 -12.79
C ILE A 201 -58.82 -19.86 -13.40
N GLU A 202 -57.82 -20.03 -12.54
CA GLU A 202 -56.48 -20.49 -12.88
C GLU A 202 -56.32 -21.95 -12.47
N VAL A 203 -55.98 -22.82 -13.43
CA VAL A 203 -55.79 -24.25 -13.19
C VAL A 203 -54.31 -24.60 -13.28
N TRP A 204 -53.77 -25.19 -12.22
CA TRP A 204 -52.37 -25.61 -12.11
C TRP A 204 -52.28 -27.12 -12.26
N LEU A 205 -51.46 -27.62 -13.19
CA LEU A 205 -51.25 -29.05 -13.43
C LEU A 205 -50.08 -29.61 -12.60
N LEU A 206 -50.04 -30.92 -12.40
CA LEU A 206 -48.92 -31.59 -11.73
C LEU A 206 -47.66 -31.47 -12.61
N GLY A 207 -46.72 -30.62 -12.21
CA GLY A 207 -45.50 -30.33 -12.98
C GLY A 207 -45.35 -28.86 -13.38
N SER A 208 -46.39 -28.04 -13.22
CA SER A 208 -46.25 -26.59 -13.36
C SER A 208 -45.36 -26.02 -12.25
N GLY A 209 -44.52 -25.04 -12.59
CA GLY A 209 -43.58 -24.36 -11.69
C GLY A 209 -44.24 -23.61 -10.52
N LEU A 210 -43.48 -22.81 -9.78
CA LEU A 210 -43.99 -21.98 -8.68
C LEU A 210 -44.82 -20.80 -9.22
N PRO A 211 -45.76 -20.23 -8.43
CA PRO A 211 -46.45 -18.99 -8.78
C PRO A 211 -45.44 -17.85 -8.96
N THR A 212 -45.42 -17.25 -10.15
CA THR A 212 -44.49 -16.15 -10.48
C THR A 212 -45.06 -14.77 -10.16
N ARG A 213 -46.39 -14.62 -10.03
CA ARG A 213 -47.01 -13.34 -9.63
C ARG A 213 -46.90 -13.07 -8.13
N ALA A 214 -46.47 -11.86 -7.75
CA ALA A 214 -46.33 -11.42 -6.35
C ALA A 214 -47.63 -11.53 -5.52
N VAL A 215 -48.80 -11.30 -6.15
CA VAL A 215 -50.11 -11.41 -5.49
C VAL A 215 -50.47 -12.87 -5.18
N THR A 216 -50.25 -13.79 -6.12
CA THR A 216 -50.38 -15.23 -5.90
C THR A 216 -49.33 -15.77 -4.93
N LEU A 217 -48.11 -15.21 -4.91
CA LEU A 217 -47.08 -15.49 -3.91
C LEU A 217 -47.52 -15.08 -2.50
N GLY A 218 -48.24 -13.97 -2.35
CA GLY A 218 -48.84 -13.55 -1.07
C GLY A 218 -49.94 -14.49 -0.58
N ALA A 219 -50.81 -14.95 -1.48
CA ALA A 219 -51.76 -16.04 -1.19
C ALA A 219 -51.03 -17.35 -0.82
N TYR A 220 -49.92 -17.65 -1.50
CA TYR A 220 -49.08 -18.83 -1.27
C TYR A 220 -48.32 -18.78 0.07
N ALA A 221 -47.83 -17.61 0.48
CA ALA A 221 -47.12 -17.40 1.74
C ALA A 221 -48.04 -17.58 2.96
N ARG A 222 -49.32 -17.20 2.84
CA ARG A 222 -50.35 -17.51 3.85
C ARG A 222 -50.58 -19.03 3.94
N PHE A 223 -50.64 -19.71 2.79
CA PHE A 223 -50.80 -21.17 2.70
C PHE A 223 -49.58 -21.98 3.18
N GLY A 224 -48.36 -21.48 2.99
CA GLY A 224 -47.12 -22.18 3.40
C GLY A 224 -47.02 -22.51 4.90
N ARG A 225 -47.82 -21.83 5.74
CA ARG A 225 -47.94 -22.13 7.18
C ARG A 225 -48.90 -23.29 7.46
N GLU A 226 -50.01 -23.42 6.72
CA GLU A 226 -50.99 -24.50 6.88
C GLU A 226 -50.65 -25.77 6.09
N GLY A 227 -50.07 -25.64 4.89
CA GLY A 227 -49.69 -26.77 4.04
C GLY A 227 -48.61 -27.68 4.64
N ARG A 228 -47.77 -27.16 5.55
CA ARG A 228 -46.84 -27.99 6.35
C ARG A 228 -47.58 -28.94 7.29
N ARG A 229 -48.75 -28.54 7.78
CA ARG A 229 -49.57 -29.30 8.72
C ARG A 229 -50.25 -30.48 8.04
N TRP A 230 -50.81 -30.27 6.84
CA TRP A 230 -51.38 -31.35 6.02
C TRP A 230 -50.34 -32.39 5.58
N ARG A 231 -49.11 -31.94 5.23
CA ARG A 231 -48.00 -32.87 4.89
C ARG A 231 -47.58 -33.73 6.09
N LEU A 232 -47.59 -33.16 7.29
CA LEU A 232 -47.31 -33.89 8.53
C LEU A 232 -48.46 -34.83 8.92
N ASP A 233 -49.72 -34.43 8.74
CA ASP A 233 -50.88 -35.27 9.04
C ASP A 233 -51.05 -36.41 8.02
N ALA A 234 -50.76 -36.17 6.74
CA ALA A 234 -50.71 -37.22 5.72
C ALA A 234 -49.58 -38.24 6.01
N LEU A 235 -48.39 -37.77 6.42
CA LEU A 235 -47.30 -38.66 6.84
C LEU A 235 -47.61 -39.42 8.13
N ARG A 236 -48.30 -38.78 9.08
CA ARG A 236 -48.78 -39.41 10.33
C ARG A 236 -49.79 -40.51 10.03
N LYS A 237 -50.78 -40.22 9.20
CA LYS A 237 -51.81 -41.18 8.76
C LYS A 237 -51.20 -42.36 7.99
N MET A 238 -50.22 -42.09 7.11
CA MET A 238 -49.50 -43.15 6.38
C MET A 238 -48.64 -44.03 7.31
N ARG A 239 -48.07 -43.47 8.39
CA ARG A 239 -47.37 -44.25 9.43
C ARG A 239 -48.33 -45.09 10.27
N GLU A 240 -49.50 -44.56 10.60
CA GLU A 240 -50.55 -45.30 11.30
C GLU A 240 -51.09 -46.45 10.45
N ASP A 241 -51.35 -46.23 9.16
CA ASP A 241 -51.80 -47.27 8.26
C ASP A 241 -50.73 -48.36 8.06
N ARG A 242 -49.44 -48.00 8.04
CA ARG A 242 -48.35 -49.00 8.06
C ARG A 242 -48.28 -49.78 9.37
N ARG A 243 -48.55 -49.15 10.52
CA ARG A 243 -48.62 -49.85 11.81
C ARG A 243 -49.81 -50.82 11.84
N ARG A 244 -50.97 -50.41 11.32
CA ARG A 244 -52.17 -51.25 11.22
C ARG A 244 -52.02 -52.42 10.24
N ARG A 245 -51.16 -52.28 9.22
CA ARG A 245 -50.86 -53.33 8.24
C ARG A 245 -49.69 -54.24 8.62
N ARG A 246 -49.06 -54.07 9.78
CA ARG A 246 -48.10 -55.08 10.27
C ARG A 246 -48.90 -56.29 10.77
N PRO A 247 -48.70 -57.48 10.19
CA PRO A 247 -49.28 -58.69 10.78
C PRO A 247 -48.67 -58.90 12.17
N HIS A 248 -49.54 -59.14 13.16
CA HIS A 248 -49.12 -59.75 14.41
C HIS A 248 -48.65 -61.17 14.08
N PHE A 249 -47.34 -61.39 14.10
CA PHE A 249 -46.76 -62.71 14.29
C PHE A 249 -46.68 -62.98 15.79
#